data_AF-A0AAP2DYD0-F1
#
_entry.id   AF-A0AAP2DYD0-F1
#
_cell.length_a   1.000
_cell.length_b   1.000
_cell.length_c   1.000
_cell.angle_alpha   90.00
_cell.angle_beta   90.00
_cell.angle_gamma   90.00
#
_symmetry.space_group_name_H-M   'P 1'
#
loop_
_entity.id
_entity.type
_entity.pdbx_description
1 polymer ?
#
loop_
_entity_poly.entity_id
_entity_poly.type
_entity_poly.pdbx_seq_one_letter_code
_entity_poly.pdbx_strand_id
1 'polypeptide(L)'
;MKRVISFLSIIVFVAGCKEPARVDKRVPVNGTPVSVQLPAGFYADPTIAGFRHNIYSATILVMSIPIEYHQALVDMAKDKLAAVGQQLVSREDVKVNGAEGVLCKLYYEERGMNFYQWRLIVPERGNTLTVNGTFTADQDKEISGTVRDALLTTQVDPVWKPDTASISFRVRPPADLKLAKVFEGPSVMYTHDGSWTNDAIFSYSMLMGRNAHAVDKKSIYALESFRQLCSTCIIEHQDSTLVVDGLPGIEVWGTRTDSLATRLKYQAILFDSTMSYYVVGTADKAHADKLEDFRASVRTWRKR
;
A
#
# COMPACT_ATOMS: atom_id res chain seq x y z
N MET A 1 -82.91 5.85 32.44
CA MET A 1 -82.02 4.77 31.96
C MET A 1 -80.76 5.40 31.39
N LYS A 2 -79.60 5.08 31.98
CA LYS A 2 -78.28 5.66 31.68
C LYS A 2 -77.69 5.02 30.42
N ARG A 3 -77.03 5.80 29.56
CA ARG A 3 -75.96 5.34 28.66
C ARG A 3 -74.72 6.15 28.98
N VAL A 4 -73.69 5.47 29.50
CA VAL A 4 -72.34 6.01 29.70
C VAL A 4 -71.46 5.38 28.64
N ILE A 5 -70.88 6.22 27.79
CA ILE A 5 -69.86 5.86 26.81
C ILE A 5 -68.53 5.77 27.56
N SER A 6 -67.88 4.61 27.54
CA SER A 6 -66.55 4.43 28.11
C SER A 6 -65.54 4.36 26.96
N PHE A 7 -64.70 5.39 26.85
CA PHE A 7 -63.54 5.42 25.97
C PHE A 7 -62.38 4.70 26.67
N LEU A 8 -61.93 3.59 26.11
CA LEU A 8 -60.76 2.85 26.57
C LEU A 8 -59.53 3.34 25.79
N SER A 9 -58.69 4.16 26.42
CA SER A 9 -57.38 4.55 25.87
C SER A 9 -56.39 3.39 26.03
N ILE A 10 -55.94 2.83 24.91
CA ILE A 10 -54.83 1.87 24.86
C ILE A 10 -53.52 2.66 24.79
N ILE A 11 -52.71 2.59 25.85
CA ILE A 11 -51.33 3.09 25.86
C ILE A 11 -50.43 1.99 25.29
N VAL A 12 -49.90 2.21 24.09
CA VAL A 12 -48.87 1.35 23.49
C VAL A 12 -47.52 1.78 24.05
N PHE A 13 -46.94 0.97 24.93
CA PHE A 13 -45.53 1.07 25.29
C PHE A 13 -44.70 0.57 24.10
N VAL A 14 -44.16 1.50 23.31
CA VAL A 14 -43.06 1.18 22.38
C VAL A 14 -41.84 0.93 23.27
N ALA A 15 -41.60 -0.34 23.58
CA ALA A 15 -40.34 -0.77 24.16
C ALA A 15 -39.24 -0.46 23.15
N GLY A 16 -38.50 0.63 23.38
CA GLY A 16 -37.32 0.95 22.61
C GLY A 16 -36.33 -0.18 22.75
N CYS A 17 -36.16 -0.98 21.70
CA CYS A 17 -35.00 -1.83 21.55
C CYS A 17 -33.78 -0.91 21.60
N LYS A 18 -33.10 -0.89 22.76
CA LYS A 18 -31.77 -0.30 22.87
C LYS A 18 -30.88 -1.10 21.92
N GLU A 19 -30.54 -0.48 20.81
CA GLU A 19 -29.53 -0.96 19.90
C GLU A 19 -28.28 -1.27 20.74
N PRO A 20 -27.73 -2.50 20.66
CA PRO A 20 -26.58 -2.86 21.48
C PRO A 20 -25.46 -1.87 21.20
N ALA A 21 -24.91 -1.27 22.25
CA ALA A 21 -23.80 -0.33 22.15
C ALA A 21 -22.73 -0.94 21.25
N ARG A 22 -22.47 -0.29 20.11
CA ARG A 22 -21.48 -0.73 19.12
C ARG A 22 -20.15 -0.85 19.86
N VAL A 23 -19.72 -2.08 20.12
CA VAL A 23 -18.45 -2.33 20.79
C VAL A 23 -17.38 -1.79 19.86
N ASP A 24 -16.69 -0.76 20.34
CA ASP A 24 -15.73 0.07 19.62
C ASP A 24 -14.41 -0.68 19.37
N LYS A 25 -14.49 -1.90 18.82
CA LYS A 25 -13.35 -2.78 18.64
C LYS A 25 -12.58 -2.34 17.40
N ARG A 26 -11.56 -1.52 17.62
CA ARG A 26 -10.54 -1.25 16.59
C ARG A 26 -9.81 -2.52 16.23
N VAL A 27 -9.55 -2.67 14.93
CA VAL A 27 -8.80 -3.79 14.37
C VAL A 27 -7.47 -3.24 13.86
N PRO A 28 -6.33 -3.80 14.29
CA PRO A 28 -5.04 -3.41 13.76
C PRO A 28 -4.94 -3.79 12.28
N VAL A 29 -4.32 -2.93 11.49
CA VAL A 29 -3.98 -3.21 10.10
C VAL A 29 -2.61 -3.89 10.08
N ASN A 30 -2.60 -5.13 9.60
CA ASN A 30 -1.41 -5.97 9.63
C ASN A 30 -0.20 -5.28 9.02
N GLY A 31 0.91 -5.34 9.75
CA GLY A 31 2.19 -4.81 9.33
C GLY A 31 2.32 -3.29 9.45
N THR A 32 1.28 -2.54 9.81
CA THR A 32 1.31 -1.06 9.86
C THR A 32 1.24 -0.53 11.30
N PRO A 33 1.54 0.76 11.56
CA PRO A 33 1.22 1.41 12.83
C PRO A 33 -0.28 1.73 12.99
N VAL A 34 -1.14 1.32 12.06
CA VAL A 34 -2.53 1.76 11.99
C VAL A 34 -3.50 0.76 12.59
N SER A 35 -4.52 1.27 13.29
CA SER A 35 -5.76 0.53 13.56
C SER A 35 -6.97 1.34 13.12
N VAL A 36 -8.06 0.64 12.80
CA VAL A 36 -9.29 1.25 12.26
C VAL A 36 -10.48 0.55 12.89
N GLN A 37 -11.58 1.24 13.16
CA GLN A 37 -12.84 0.55 13.47
C GLN A 37 -13.34 -0.12 12.20
N LEU A 38 -13.43 -1.44 12.22
CA LEU A 38 -13.76 -2.21 11.03
C LEU A 38 -15.24 -1.96 10.65
N PRO A 39 -15.52 -1.34 9.48
CA PRO A 39 -16.89 -1.17 9.02
C PRO A 39 -17.58 -2.52 8.77
N ALA A 40 -18.91 -2.52 8.84
CA ALA A 40 -19.70 -3.71 8.57
C ALA A 40 -19.42 -4.24 7.15
N GLY A 41 -19.35 -5.57 7.00
CA GLY A 41 -19.06 -6.22 5.72
C GLY A 41 -17.57 -6.26 5.34
N PHE A 42 -16.70 -5.52 6.03
CA PHE A 42 -15.26 -5.61 5.82
C PHE A 42 -14.61 -6.72 6.68
N TYR A 43 -13.53 -7.29 6.15
CA TYR A 43 -12.68 -8.26 6.83
C TYR A 43 -11.20 -7.98 6.53
N ALA A 44 -10.32 -8.36 7.46
CA ALA A 44 -8.87 -8.26 7.26
C ALA A 44 -8.42 -9.29 6.24
N ASP A 45 -7.68 -8.85 5.22
CA ASP A 45 -7.14 -9.72 4.20
C ASP A 45 -5.63 -9.90 4.44
N PRO A 46 -5.13 -11.14 4.58
CA PRO A 46 -3.72 -11.40 4.88
C PRO A 46 -2.77 -11.06 3.73
N THR A 47 -3.27 -10.73 2.54
CA THR A 47 -2.49 -10.42 1.33
C THR A 47 -2.29 -8.93 1.09
N ILE A 48 -2.98 -8.05 1.84
CA ILE A 48 -2.88 -6.60 1.73
C ILE A 48 -2.72 -5.96 3.12
N ALA A 49 -2.11 -4.78 3.18
CA ALA A 49 -2.07 -3.98 4.40
C ALA A 49 -3.42 -3.26 4.61
N GLY A 50 -4.48 -4.02 4.89
CA GLY A 50 -5.83 -3.47 4.90
C GLY A 50 -6.98 -4.46 5.01
N PHE A 51 -8.13 -4.04 4.50
CA PHE A 51 -9.41 -4.73 4.59
C PHE A 51 -10.10 -4.81 3.22
N ARG A 52 -10.87 -5.86 2.99
CA ARG A 52 -11.78 -6.00 1.83
C ARG A 52 -13.21 -6.09 2.30
N HIS A 53 -14.15 -5.63 1.47
CA HIS A 53 -15.56 -5.85 1.68
C HIS A 53 -15.99 -7.22 1.11
N ASN A 54 -16.95 -7.89 1.74
CA ASN A 54 -17.40 -9.24 1.37
C ASN A 54 -18.33 -9.28 0.14
N ILE A 55 -19.11 -8.21 -0.08
CA ILE A 55 -20.08 -8.09 -1.19
C ILE A 55 -19.61 -7.06 -2.23
N TYR A 56 -19.35 -5.82 -1.81
CA TYR A 56 -18.91 -4.74 -2.69
C TYR A 56 -17.45 -4.88 -3.13
N SER A 57 -17.13 -4.31 -4.29
CA SER A 57 -15.77 -4.21 -4.83
C SER A 57 -15.02 -3.08 -4.13
N ALA A 58 -14.92 -3.17 -2.80
CA ALA A 58 -14.40 -2.12 -1.94
C ALA A 58 -13.22 -2.60 -1.09
N THR A 59 -12.23 -1.73 -0.92
CA THR A 59 -11.02 -2.01 -0.13
C THR A 59 -10.63 -0.80 0.71
N ILE A 60 -10.08 -1.04 1.90
CA ILE A 60 -9.40 -0.02 2.72
C ILE A 60 -7.93 -0.45 2.83
N LEU A 61 -7.00 0.36 2.34
CA LEU A 61 -5.56 0.09 2.32
C LEU A 61 -4.78 1.17 3.06
N VAL A 62 -3.76 0.75 3.80
CA VAL A 62 -2.84 1.64 4.51
C VAL A 62 -1.48 1.60 3.84
N MET A 63 -0.91 2.78 3.59
CA MET A 63 0.41 2.92 2.95
C MET A 63 1.16 4.12 3.50
N SER A 64 2.46 3.98 3.76
CA SER A 64 3.38 5.11 3.99
C SER A 64 4.13 5.46 2.72
N ILE A 65 4.24 6.77 2.42
CA ILE A 65 5.01 7.30 1.30
C ILE A 65 6.20 8.14 1.79
N PRO A 66 7.38 8.06 1.15
CA PRO A 66 8.63 8.75 1.56
C PRO A 66 8.63 10.23 1.15
N ILE A 67 7.52 10.91 1.43
CA ILE A 67 7.29 12.32 1.11
C ILE A 67 6.80 13.00 2.39
N GLU A 68 7.31 14.20 2.65
CA GLU A 68 6.88 15.03 3.76
C GLU A 68 5.40 15.41 3.61
N TYR A 69 4.68 15.52 4.73
CA TYR A 69 3.24 15.75 4.77
C TYR A 69 2.77 16.96 3.97
N HIS A 70 3.38 18.14 4.15
CA HIS A 70 2.99 19.33 3.39
C HIS A 70 3.27 19.18 1.90
N GLN A 71 4.37 18.53 1.52
CA GLN A 71 4.65 18.23 0.12
C GLN A 71 3.60 17.26 -0.46
N ALA A 72 3.17 16.24 0.28
CA ALA A 72 2.11 15.34 -0.16
C ALA A 72 0.76 16.09 -0.35
N LEU A 73 0.48 17.11 0.47
CA LEU A 73 -0.72 17.94 0.30
C LEU A 73 -0.67 18.85 -0.93
N VAL A 74 0.53 19.28 -1.35
CA VAL A 74 0.73 20.03 -2.60
C VAL A 74 0.37 19.14 -3.81
N ASP A 75 0.75 17.87 -3.77
CA ASP A 75 0.42 16.91 -4.84
C ASP A 75 -1.09 16.62 -4.93
N MET A 76 -1.87 16.96 -3.89
CA MET A 76 -3.34 16.90 -3.89
C MET A 76 -4.01 18.16 -4.46
N ALA A 77 -3.26 19.07 -5.07
CA ALA A 77 -3.81 20.16 -5.85
C ALA A 77 -4.57 19.63 -7.08
N LYS A 78 -5.64 20.33 -7.48
CA LYS A 78 -6.56 19.86 -8.55
C LYS A 78 -5.85 19.61 -9.88
N ASP A 79 -4.95 20.51 -10.26
CA ASP A 79 -4.16 20.44 -11.49
C ASP A 79 -3.16 19.27 -11.47
N LYS A 80 -2.53 19.00 -10.32
CA LYS A 80 -1.62 17.86 -10.13
C LYS A 80 -2.34 16.52 -10.22
N LEU A 81 -3.50 16.42 -9.58
CA LEU A 81 -4.36 15.24 -9.68
C LEU A 81 -4.83 15.02 -11.12
N ALA A 82 -5.28 16.07 -11.80
CA ALA A 82 -5.74 15.98 -13.19
C ALA A 82 -4.62 15.50 -14.14
N ALA A 83 -3.38 15.93 -13.91
CA ALA A 83 -2.22 15.50 -14.70
C ALA A 83 -1.94 13.99 -14.62
N VAL A 84 -2.43 13.31 -13.56
CA VAL A 84 -2.34 11.85 -13.39
C VAL A 84 -3.68 11.14 -13.57
N GLY A 85 -4.65 11.79 -14.22
CA GLY A 85 -5.96 11.20 -14.53
C GLY A 85 -6.91 11.08 -13.33
N GLN A 86 -6.70 11.88 -12.28
CA GLN A 86 -7.55 11.92 -11.09
C GLN A 86 -8.30 13.25 -10.98
N GLN A 87 -9.54 13.21 -10.52
CA GLN A 87 -10.36 14.38 -10.22
C GLN A 87 -10.59 14.49 -8.71
N LEU A 88 -10.31 15.67 -8.15
CA LEU A 88 -10.68 15.99 -6.76
C LEU A 88 -12.17 16.30 -6.68
N VAL A 89 -12.93 15.46 -5.98
CA VAL A 89 -14.38 15.62 -5.75
C VAL A 89 -14.63 16.46 -4.50
N SER A 90 -13.95 16.15 -3.40
CA SER A 90 -14.03 16.92 -2.15
C SER A 90 -12.72 16.87 -1.38
N ARG A 91 -12.52 17.86 -0.51
CA ARG A 91 -11.38 17.98 0.41
C ARG A 91 -11.85 18.61 1.71
N GLU A 92 -11.45 18.04 2.83
CA GLU A 92 -11.80 18.47 4.18
C GLU A 92 -10.55 18.35 5.06
N ASP A 93 -10.24 19.39 5.83
CA ASP A 93 -9.24 19.30 6.89
C ASP A 93 -9.89 18.62 8.10
N VAL A 94 -9.26 17.58 8.61
CA VAL A 94 -9.81 16.72 9.66
C VAL A 94 -8.83 16.56 10.81
N LYS A 95 -9.33 16.17 11.98
CA LYS A 95 -8.50 15.72 13.10
C LYS A 95 -8.78 14.25 13.37
N VAL A 96 -7.73 13.44 13.27
CA VAL A 96 -7.81 12.00 13.46
C VAL A 96 -6.80 11.60 14.54
N ASN A 97 -7.29 11.05 15.64
CA ASN A 97 -6.48 10.69 16.81
C ASN A 97 -5.62 11.84 17.36
N GLY A 98 -6.15 13.08 17.32
CA GLY A 98 -5.43 14.28 17.78
C GLY A 98 -4.39 14.83 16.81
N ALA A 99 -4.10 14.13 15.70
CA ALA A 99 -3.26 14.63 14.62
C ALA A 99 -4.10 15.35 13.56
N GLU A 100 -3.54 16.40 12.97
CA GLU A 100 -4.12 17.06 11.81
C GLU A 100 -3.95 16.17 10.57
N GLY A 101 -4.95 16.18 9.70
CA GLY A 101 -4.95 15.43 8.46
C GLY A 101 -5.85 16.05 7.42
N VAL A 102 -5.80 15.50 6.21
CA VAL A 102 -6.70 15.88 5.11
C VAL A 102 -7.45 14.65 4.64
N LEU A 103 -8.76 14.75 4.57
CA LEU A 103 -9.63 13.75 3.95
C LEU A 103 -10.08 14.28 2.58
N CYS A 104 -9.84 13.52 1.52
CA CYS A 104 -10.33 13.87 0.19
C CYS A 104 -11.10 12.72 -0.45
N LYS A 105 -12.06 13.07 -1.31
CA LYS A 105 -12.70 12.13 -2.24
C LYS A 105 -12.14 12.39 -3.63
N LEU A 106 -11.67 11.34 -4.27
CA LEU A 106 -11.11 11.35 -5.61
C LEU A 106 -11.99 10.50 -6.53
N TYR A 107 -12.01 10.87 -7.81
CA TYR A 107 -12.60 10.10 -8.90
C TYR A 107 -11.53 9.81 -9.95
N TYR A 108 -11.51 8.60 -10.51
CA TYR A 108 -10.62 8.25 -11.60
C TYR A 108 -11.15 7.05 -12.39
N GLU A 109 -10.65 6.91 -13.63
CA GLU A 109 -10.91 5.76 -14.47
C GLU A 109 -9.66 4.88 -14.55
N GLU A 110 -9.82 3.57 -14.35
CA GLU A 110 -8.75 2.60 -14.54
C GLU A 110 -9.29 1.38 -15.29
N ARG A 111 -8.65 1.04 -16.42
CA ARG A 111 -9.01 -0.11 -17.27
C ARG A 111 -10.49 -0.14 -17.67
N GLY A 112 -11.07 1.03 -17.99
CA GLY A 112 -12.47 1.17 -18.41
C GLY A 112 -13.48 1.10 -17.28
N MET A 113 -13.04 1.08 -16.01
CA MET A 113 -13.90 1.13 -14.84
C MET A 113 -13.71 2.44 -14.09
N ASN A 114 -14.82 3.00 -13.60
CA ASN A 114 -14.82 4.23 -12.84
C ASN A 114 -14.79 3.92 -11.34
N PHE A 115 -13.92 4.61 -10.62
CA PHE A 115 -13.72 4.44 -9.19
C PHE A 115 -13.89 5.75 -8.44
N TYR A 116 -14.40 5.64 -7.22
CA TYR A 116 -14.19 6.65 -6.20
C TYR A 116 -13.19 6.12 -5.16
N GLN A 117 -12.44 7.06 -4.60
CA GLN A 117 -11.55 6.78 -3.48
C GLN A 117 -11.67 7.86 -2.43
N TRP A 118 -11.96 7.47 -1.19
CA TRP A 118 -11.66 8.30 -0.03
C TRP A 118 -10.19 8.11 0.34
N ARG A 119 -9.47 9.20 0.58
CA ARG A 119 -8.07 9.17 1.01
C ARG A 119 -7.91 10.07 2.22
N LEU A 120 -7.54 9.47 3.34
CA LEU A 120 -7.07 10.18 4.53
C LEU A 120 -5.55 10.29 4.46
N ILE A 121 -5.02 11.49 4.63
CA ILE A 121 -3.58 11.80 4.59
C ILE A 121 -3.21 12.39 5.94
N VAL A 122 -2.23 11.80 6.62
CA VAL A 122 -1.76 12.24 7.94
C VAL A 122 -0.23 12.20 8.01
N PRO A 123 0.40 13.07 8.83
CA PRO A 123 1.85 13.03 9.05
C PRO A 123 2.27 11.77 9.82
N GLU A 124 3.42 11.20 9.46
CA GLU A 124 4.00 10.02 10.11
C GLU A 124 5.53 10.14 10.19
N ARG A 125 6.07 10.58 11.34
CA ARG A 125 7.52 10.58 11.66
C ARG A 125 8.42 11.04 10.49
N GLY A 126 8.11 12.20 9.89
CA GLY A 126 8.86 12.78 8.76
C GLY A 126 8.44 12.30 7.37
N ASN A 127 7.49 11.36 7.31
CA ASN A 127 6.85 10.84 6.10
C ASN A 127 5.34 11.15 6.13
N THR A 128 4.64 10.64 5.13
CA THR A 128 3.18 10.73 5.04
C THR A 128 2.57 9.33 5.08
N LEU A 129 1.57 9.15 5.92
CA LEU A 129 0.73 7.97 5.94
C LEU A 129 -0.58 8.28 5.21
N THR A 130 -1.01 7.33 4.39
CA THR A 130 -2.30 7.39 3.69
C THR A 130 -3.16 6.18 4.03
N VAL A 131 -4.44 6.43 4.29
CA VAL A 131 -5.47 5.39 4.40
C VAL A 131 -6.46 5.61 3.26
N ASN A 132 -6.53 4.64 2.36
CA ASN A 132 -7.22 4.74 1.09
C ASN A 132 -8.39 3.76 1.05
N GLY A 133 -9.61 4.28 0.96
CA GLY A 133 -10.83 3.51 0.75
C GLY A 133 -11.30 3.62 -0.70
N THR A 134 -11.12 2.56 -1.51
CA THR A 134 -11.49 2.54 -2.93
C THR A 134 -12.71 1.66 -3.17
N PHE A 135 -13.61 2.08 -4.07
CA PHE A 135 -14.79 1.32 -4.50
C PHE A 135 -15.24 1.78 -5.90
N THR A 136 -16.04 0.96 -6.59
CA THR A 136 -16.54 1.29 -7.93
C THR A 136 -17.60 2.40 -7.86
N ALA A 137 -17.66 3.25 -8.88
CA ALA A 137 -18.50 4.45 -8.86
C ALA A 137 -20.01 4.14 -8.82
N ASP A 138 -20.43 2.98 -9.32
CA ASP A 138 -21.81 2.49 -9.26
C ASP A 138 -22.25 2.09 -7.83
N GLN A 139 -21.31 1.91 -6.91
CA GLN A 139 -21.56 1.54 -5.50
C GLN A 139 -21.47 2.74 -4.53
N ASP A 140 -21.34 3.97 -5.05
CA ASP A 140 -21.09 5.16 -4.23
C ASP A 140 -22.21 5.42 -3.22
N LYS A 141 -23.47 5.15 -3.57
CA LYS A 141 -24.59 5.40 -2.66
C LYS A 141 -24.60 4.42 -1.48
N GLU A 142 -24.14 3.20 -1.71
CA GLU A 142 -24.20 2.09 -0.77
C GLU A 142 -23.03 2.14 0.22
N ILE A 143 -21.80 2.38 -0.27
CA ILE A 143 -20.59 2.09 0.52
C ILE A 143 -19.77 3.34 0.88
N SER A 144 -19.95 4.45 0.18
CA SER A 144 -19.07 5.63 0.29
C SER A 144 -19.04 6.23 1.70
N GLY A 145 -20.21 6.41 2.33
CA GLY A 145 -20.29 6.91 3.71
C GLY A 145 -19.63 5.98 4.72
N THR A 146 -19.85 4.67 4.56
CA THR A 146 -19.27 3.64 5.43
C THR A 146 -17.74 3.63 5.35
N VAL A 147 -17.19 3.75 4.14
CA VAL A 147 -15.74 3.85 3.92
C VAL A 147 -15.17 5.15 4.50
N ARG A 148 -15.83 6.29 4.24
CA ARG A 148 -15.44 7.60 4.79
C ARG A 148 -15.34 7.56 6.31
N ASP A 149 -16.38 7.05 6.96
CA ASP A 149 -16.45 7.00 8.42
C ASP A 149 -15.40 6.05 9.00
N ALA A 150 -15.15 4.91 8.34
CA ALA A 150 -14.06 4.02 8.73
C ALA A 150 -12.70 4.73 8.72
N LEU A 151 -12.36 5.44 7.64
CA LEU A 151 -11.12 6.20 7.55
C LEU A 151 -10.97 7.22 8.69
N LEU A 152 -12.05 7.89 9.08
CA LEU A 152 -12.05 8.86 10.19
C LEU A 152 -11.81 8.22 11.58
N THR A 153 -11.95 6.90 11.71
CA THR A 153 -11.67 6.17 12.96
C THR A 153 -10.22 5.72 13.09
N THR A 154 -9.39 6.00 12.08
CA THR A 154 -7.97 5.64 12.03
C THR A 154 -7.24 6.10 13.29
N GLN A 155 -6.38 5.23 13.82
CA GLN A 155 -5.41 5.57 14.84
C GLN A 155 -4.03 5.12 14.42
N VAL A 156 -3.05 5.99 14.62
CA VAL A 156 -1.64 5.70 14.39
C VAL A 156 -0.98 5.49 15.75
N ASP A 157 -0.38 4.32 15.95
CA ASP A 157 0.41 3.99 17.12
C ASP A 157 1.79 4.66 17.03
N PRO A 158 2.08 5.66 17.89
CA PRO A 158 3.31 6.42 17.84
C PRO A 158 4.52 5.66 18.38
N VAL A 159 4.37 4.46 18.93
CA VAL A 159 5.47 3.60 19.41
C VAL A 159 5.62 2.32 18.61
N TRP A 160 4.81 2.14 17.57
CA TRP A 160 4.86 0.97 16.71
C TRP A 160 6.25 0.80 16.06
N LYS A 161 6.65 -0.47 15.94
CA LYS A 161 7.87 -0.92 15.29
C LYS A 161 7.54 -2.08 14.34
N PRO A 162 8.07 -2.09 13.11
CA PRO A 162 7.90 -3.20 12.21
C PRO A 162 8.47 -4.50 12.78
N ASP A 163 7.73 -5.59 12.63
CA ASP A 163 8.21 -6.92 12.99
C ASP A 163 8.95 -7.58 11.82
N THR A 164 10.28 -7.65 11.93
CA THR A 164 11.13 -8.33 10.95
C THR A 164 11.02 -9.85 10.99
N ALA A 165 10.36 -10.44 12.00
CA ALA A 165 10.09 -11.88 12.04
C ALA A 165 9.12 -12.32 10.94
N SER A 166 8.28 -11.40 10.45
CA SER A 166 7.34 -11.65 9.33
C SER A 166 8.01 -11.88 7.97
N ILE A 167 9.30 -11.56 7.83
CA ILE A 167 10.07 -11.76 6.60
C ILE A 167 10.49 -13.23 6.52
N SER A 168 9.87 -13.98 5.61
CA SER A 168 10.04 -15.43 5.40
C SER A 168 11.30 -15.80 4.60
N PHE A 169 12.21 -14.87 4.38
CA PHE A 169 13.45 -15.08 3.63
C PHE A 169 14.64 -14.37 4.28
N ARG A 170 15.85 -14.71 3.84
CA ARG A 170 17.08 -13.99 4.18
C ARG A 170 17.83 -13.66 2.90
N VAL A 171 18.31 -12.43 2.82
CA VAL A 171 19.25 -11.97 1.81
C VAL A 171 20.24 -11.07 2.52
N ARG A 172 21.51 -11.15 2.17
CA ARG A 172 22.51 -10.16 2.60
C ARG A 172 22.46 -9.00 1.62
N PRO A 173 22.14 -7.78 2.04
CA PRO A 173 22.28 -6.63 1.18
C PRO A 173 23.75 -6.34 0.86
N PRO A 174 24.04 -5.52 -0.17
CA PRO A 174 25.37 -4.96 -0.36
C PRO A 174 25.84 -4.30 0.94
N ALA A 175 27.14 -4.40 1.21
CA ALA A 175 27.73 -3.93 2.46
C ALA A 175 27.46 -2.43 2.71
N ASP A 176 27.33 -1.66 1.63
CA ASP A 176 27.11 -0.21 1.66
C ASP A 176 25.64 0.18 1.86
N LEU A 177 24.71 -0.78 1.92
CA LEU A 177 23.29 -0.51 2.15
C LEU A 177 22.86 -0.86 3.58
N LYS A 178 22.07 0.02 4.18
CA LYS A 178 21.51 -0.09 5.53
C LYS A 178 20.00 -0.24 5.46
N LEU A 179 19.41 -0.96 6.43
CA LEU A 179 17.96 -1.14 6.49
C LEU A 179 17.28 0.21 6.69
N ALA A 180 16.47 0.62 5.72
CA ALA A 180 15.78 1.91 5.72
C ALA A 180 14.32 1.78 6.17
N LYS A 181 13.62 0.75 5.67
CA LYS A 181 12.23 0.49 6.04
C LYS A 181 11.94 -1.00 5.97
N VAL A 182 11.14 -1.47 6.91
CA VAL A 182 10.42 -2.73 6.80
C VAL A 182 8.99 -2.34 6.49
N PHE A 183 8.46 -2.85 5.38
CA PHE A 183 7.10 -2.54 4.97
C PHE A 183 6.09 -3.36 5.75
N GLU A 184 4.86 -2.94 5.56
CA GLU A 184 3.68 -3.53 6.15
C GLU A 184 3.31 -4.87 5.46
N GLY A 185 3.90 -5.13 4.30
CA GLY A 185 4.01 -6.45 3.68
C GLY A 185 5.36 -7.14 3.98
N PRO A 186 5.57 -8.37 3.50
CA PRO A 186 6.80 -9.15 3.70
C PRO A 186 7.96 -8.61 2.83
N SER A 187 8.26 -7.32 2.96
CA SER A 187 9.21 -6.59 2.14
C SER A 187 10.07 -5.65 2.97
N VAL A 188 11.27 -5.37 2.48
CA VAL A 188 12.27 -4.50 3.12
C VAL A 188 12.97 -3.61 2.10
N MET A 189 13.14 -2.34 2.44
CA MET A 189 13.99 -1.40 1.71
C MET A 189 15.32 -1.22 2.43
N TYR A 190 16.39 -1.29 1.66
CA TYR A 190 17.71 -0.84 2.06
C TYR A 190 18.13 0.36 1.22
N THR A 191 18.79 1.34 1.84
CA THR A 191 19.37 2.52 1.16
C THR A 191 20.77 2.76 1.70
N HIS A 192 21.58 3.53 0.97
CA HIS A 192 22.98 3.77 1.34
C HIS A 192 23.16 4.35 2.76
N ASP A 193 22.29 5.28 3.14
CA ASP A 193 22.32 5.96 4.44
C ASP A 193 21.35 5.35 5.47
N GLY A 194 20.45 4.44 5.06
CA GLY A 194 19.38 3.89 5.89
C GLY A 194 18.19 4.85 6.04
N SER A 195 18.08 5.89 5.23
CA SER A 195 16.93 6.79 5.22
C SER A 195 15.85 6.33 4.23
N TRP A 196 14.58 6.57 4.59
CA TRP A 196 13.41 6.33 3.73
C TRP A 196 12.94 7.65 3.12
N THR A 197 13.71 8.17 2.17
CA THR A 197 13.42 9.43 1.46
C THR A 197 13.45 9.20 -0.05
N ASN A 198 12.77 10.04 -0.83
CA ASN A 198 12.81 9.96 -2.29
C ASN A 198 14.24 9.94 -2.86
N ASP A 199 15.13 10.78 -2.35
CA ASP A 199 16.51 10.84 -2.84
C ASP A 199 17.27 9.54 -2.54
N ALA A 200 17.16 9.03 -1.31
CA ALA A 200 17.84 7.80 -0.91
C ALA A 200 17.33 6.56 -1.66
N ILE A 201 16.00 6.45 -1.90
CA ILE A 201 15.44 5.30 -2.63
C ILE A 201 15.78 5.32 -4.12
N PHE A 202 16.09 6.47 -4.70
CA PHE A 202 16.43 6.59 -6.12
C PHE A 202 17.93 6.76 -6.39
N SER A 203 18.76 6.89 -5.36
CA SER A 203 20.22 7.01 -5.47
C SER A 203 20.92 5.64 -5.49
N TYR A 204 21.03 4.95 -4.36
CA TYR A 204 21.54 3.58 -4.30
C TYR A 204 20.73 2.81 -3.26
N SER A 205 19.86 1.92 -3.76
CA SER A 205 18.86 1.26 -2.93
C SER A 205 18.54 -0.14 -3.43
N MET A 206 17.94 -0.92 -2.54
CA MET A 206 17.45 -2.24 -2.85
C MET A 206 16.19 -2.59 -2.07
N LEU A 207 15.14 -2.92 -2.79
CA LEU A 207 13.88 -3.43 -2.26
C LEU A 207 13.87 -4.95 -2.41
N MET A 208 13.41 -5.66 -1.38
CA MET A 208 13.16 -7.09 -1.47
C MET A 208 11.78 -7.41 -0.93
N GLY A 209 11.16 -8.47 -1.43
CA GLY A 209 9.88 -8.91 -0.90
C GLY A 209 9.38 -10.21 -1.52
N ARG A 210 8.10 -10.50 -1.28
CA ARG A 210 7.39 -11.61 -1.93
C ARG A 210 5.99 -11.23 -2.37
N ASN A 211 5.51 -11.95 -3.38
CA ASN A 211 4.14 -11.90 -3.87
C ASN A 211 3.47 -13.27 -3.67
N ALA A 212 2.31 -13.29 -3.02
CA ALA A 212 1.59 -14.51 -2.65
C ALA A 212 0.70 -15.05 -3.78
N HIS A 213 1.27 -15.25 -4.99
CA HIS A 213 0.58 -15.92 -6.09
C HIS A 213 1.54 -16.73 -6.94
N ALA A 214 1.05 -17.86 -7.45
CA ALA A 214 1.76 -18.65 -8.44
C ALA A 214 1.83 -17.89 -9.77
N VAL A 215 2.95 -18.03 -10.48
CA VAL A 215 3.17 -17.41 -11.79
C VAL A 215 3.45 -18.51 -12.80
N ASP A 216 2.56 -18.63 -13.78
CA ASP A 216 2.69 -19.61 -14.87
C ASP A 216 3.71 -19.13 -15.92
N LYS A 217 3.42 -18.01 -16.59
CA LYS A 217 4.28 -17.42 -17.63
C LYS A 217 5.40 -16.56 -17.03
N LYS A 218 6.34 -17.19 -16.32
CA LYS A 218 7.42 -16.55 -15.53
C LYS A 218 8.22 -15.50 -16.31
N SER A 219 8.66 -15.80 -17.54
CA SER A 219 9.45 -14.87 -18.38
C SER A 219 8.69 -13.60 -18.77
N ILE A 220 7.40 -13.75 -19.11
CA ILE A 220 6.53 -12.61 -19.45
C ILE A 220 6.27 -11.78 -18.20
N TYR A 221 5.93 -12.44 -17.09
CA TYR A 221 5.71 -11.78 -15.81
C TYR A 221 6.91 -10.96 -15.34
N ALA A 222 8.12 -11.52 -15.41
CA ALA A 222 9.34 -10.82 -15.00
C ALA A 222 9.60 -9.57 -15.86
N LEU A 223 9.40 -9.68 -17.17
CA LEU A 223 9.56 -8.57 -18.11
C LEU A 223 8.50 -7.48 -17.91
N GLU A 224 7.23 -7.85 -17.72
CA GLU A 224 6.14 -6.91 -17.45
C GLU A 224 6.33 -6.21 -16.11
N SER A 225 6.70 -6.95 -15.06
CA SER A 225 7.06 -6.40 -13.75
C SER A 225 8.20 -5.38 -13.89
N PHE A 226 9.26 -5.71 -14.63
CA PHE A 226 10.38 -4.78 -14.85
C PHE A 226 9.92 -3.49 -15.57
N ARG A 227 9.05 -3.62 -16.58
CA ARG A 227 8.49 -2.46 -17.29
C ARG A 227 7.54 -1.63 -16.43
N GLN A 228 6.87 -2.21 -15.44
CA GLN A 228 6.11 -1.44 -14.46
C GLN A 228 7.04 -0.65 -13.52
N LEU A 229 8.18 -1.22 -13.14
CA LEU A 229 9.20 -0.53 -12.34
C LEU A 229 9.91 0.58 -13.11
N CYS A 230 10.12 0.38 -14.42
CA CYS A 230 10.79 1.33 -15.29
C CYS A 230 10.28 1.22 -16.73
N SER A 231 9.19 1.95 -17.03
CA SER A 231 8.53 1.92 -18.35
C SER A 231 9.39 2.50 -19.48
N THR A 232 10.39 3.30 -19.13
CA THR A 232 11.30 3.99 -20.07
C THR A 232 12.73 3.45 -20.02
N CYS A 233 12.99 2.36 -19.30
CA CYS A 233 14.30 1.72 -19.32
C CYS A 233 14.54 0.99 -20.64
N ILE A 234 15.76 1.11 -21.15
CA ILE A 234 16.31 0.22 -22.17
C ILE A 234 16.78 -1.04 -21.45
N ILE A 235 16.20 -2.18 -21.82
CA ILE A 235 16.59 -3.47 -21.24
C ILE A 235 17.89 -3.90 -21.91
N GLU A 236 18.93 -4.09 -21.10
CA GLU A 236 20.24 -4.51 -21.58
C GLU A 236 20.41 -6.03 -21.46
N HIS A 237 19.70 -6.65 -20.51
CA HIS A 237 19.81 -8.08 -20.26
C HIS A 237 18.53 -8.69 -19.67
N GLN A 238 18.26 -9.93 -20.07
CA GLN A 238 17.29 -10.82 -19.45
C GLN A 238 17.87 -12.23 -19.43
N ASP A 239 18.03 -12.80 -18.25
CA ASP A 239 18.53 -14.17 -18.03
C ASP A 239 17.47 -15.01 -17.34
N SER A 240 17.17 -16.18 -17.91
CA SER A 240 16.20 -17.15 -17.39
C SER A 240 16.86 -18.41 -16.83
N THR A 241 18.19 -18.40 -16.71
CA THR A 241 19.00 -19.52 -16.19
C THR A 241 19.38 -19.36 -14.72
N LEU A 242 18.98 -18.25 -14.08
CA LEU A 242 19.23 -18.01 -12.67
C LEU A 242 18.58 -19.10 -11.82
N VAL A 243 19.37 -19.73 -10.94
CA VAL A 243 18.87 -20.65 -9.91
C VAL A 243 19.50 -20.27 -8.58
N VAL A 244 18.68 -20.03 -7.56
CA VAL A 244 19.14 -19.67 -6.21
C VAL A 244 18.37 -20.50 -5.20
N ASP A 245 19.09 -21.21 -4.32
CA ASP A 245 18.48 -22.05 -3.27
C ASP A 245 17.46 -23.08 -3.83
N GLY A 246 17.76 -23.61 -5.02
CA GLY A 246 16.88 -24.55 -5.74
C GLY A 246 15.66 -23.91 -6.41
N LEU A 247 15.45 -22.60 -6.26
CA LEU A 247 14.37 -21.89 -6.95
C LEU A 247 14.84 -21.39 -8.33
N PRO A 248 14.10 -21.69 -9.41
CA PRO A 248 14.34 -21.05 -10.69
C PRO A 248 14.00 -19.57 -10.60
N GLY A 249 14.80 -18.73 -11.25
CA GLY A 249 14.68 -17.29 -11.24
C GLY A 249 14.87 -16.68 -12.62
N ILE A 250 14.42 -15.44 -12.74
CA ILE A 250 14.68 -14.60 -13.91
C ILE A 250 15.31 -13.29 -13.44
N GLU A 251 16.45 -12.97 -14.02
CA GLU A 251 17.12 -11.69 -13.85
C GLU A 251 16.82 -10.79 -15.05
N VAL A 252 16.49 -9.53 -14.78
CA VAL A 252 16.31 -8.48 -15.79
C VAL A 252 17.03 -7.23 -15.27
N TRP A 253 17.83 -6.61 -16.12
CA TRP A 253 18.36 -5.29 -15.81
C TRP A 253 18.46 -4.43 -17.06
N GLY A 254 18.52 -3.13 -16.82
CA GLY A 254 18.59 -2.14 -17.87
C GLY A 254 18.87 -0.77 -17.30
N THR A 255 18.99 0.19 -18.20
CA THR A 255 19.27 1.57 -17.83
C THR A 255 18.21 2.50 -18.39
N ARG A 256 17.97 3.60 -17.67
CA ARG A 256 17.24 4.74 -18.21
C ARG A 256 18.18 5.93 -18.25
N THR A 257 18.29 6.57 -19.41
CA THR A 257 18.96 7.85 -19.54
C THR A 257 17.90 8.93 -19.68
N ASP A 258 17.81 9.81 -18.70
CA ASP A 258 17.04 11.05 -18.79
C ASP A 258 18.00 12.26 -18.85
N SER A 259 17.45 13.47 -18.99
CA SER A 259 18.24 14.71 -19.11
C SER A 259 19.16 14.98 -17.91
N LEU A 260 18.98 14.26 -16.79
CA LEU A 260 19.72 14.46 -15.55
C LEU A 260 20.77 13.37 -15.33
N ALA A 261 20.50 12.09 -15.68
CA ALA A 261 21.44 10.99 -15.47
C ALA A 261 21.05 9.67 -16.16
N THR A 262 22.05 8.80 -16.36
CA THR A 262 21.81 7.36 -16.55
C THR A 262 21.56 6.71 -15.19
N ARG A 263 20.49 5.92 -15.08
CA ARG A 263 20.11 5.19 -13.87
C ARG A 263 20.03 3.70 -14.19
N LEU A 264 20.68 2.88 -13.38
CA LEU A 264 20.58 1.42 -13.40
C LEU A 264 19.31 0.97 -12.69
N LYS A 265 18.60 0.03 -13.31
CA LYS A 265 17.51 -0.73 -12.69
C LYS A 265 17.78 -2.21 -12.83
N TYR A 266 17.67 -2.90 -11.70
CA TYR A 266 17.88 -4.34 -11.58
C TYR A 266 16.63 -4.99 -10.99
N GLN A 267 16.28 -6.18 -11.48
CA GLN A 267 15.25 -7.04 -10.90
C GLN A 267 15.68 -8.49 -11.01
N ALA A 268 15.61 -9.24 -9.91
CA ALA A 268 15.55 -10.68 -9.93
C ALA A 268 14.24 -11.15 -9.32
N ILE A 269 13.58 -12.12 -9.96
CA ILE A 269 12.40 -12.79 -9.41
C ILE A 269 12.70 -14.27 -9.30
N LEU A 270 12.59 -14.83 -8.09
CA LEU A 270 12.70 -16.26 -7.80
C LEU A 270 11.30 -16.85 -7.66
N PHE A 271 11.04 -17.99 -8.30
CA PHE A 271 9.71 -18.57 -8.40
C PHE A 271 9.60 -19.87 -7.61
N ASP A 272 8.71 -19.87 -6.61
CA ASP A 272 8.18 -21.08 -5.98
C ASP A 272 6.89 -21.52 -6.72
N SER A 273 6.40 -22.71 -6.41
CA SER A 273 5.13 -23.25 -6.89
C SER A 273 3.90 -22.40 -6.52
N THR A 274 3.94 -21.70 -5.39
CA THR A 274 2.78 -20.95 -4.86
C THR A 274 3.01 -19.45 -4.73
N MET A 275 4.24 -18.97 -4.91
CA MET A 275 4.61 -17.58 -4.67
C MET A 275 5.86 -17.19 -5.45
N SER A 276 6.18 -15.90 -5.48
CA SER A 276 7.45 -15.40 -6.00
C SER A 276 8.13 -14.47 -4.99
N TYR A 277 9.46 -14.41 -5.06
CA TYR A 277 10.29 -13.49 -4.29
C TYR A 277 10.97 -12.54 -5.27
N TYR A 278 11.03 -11.25 -4.93
CA TYR A 278 11.67 -10.26 -5.78
C TYR A 278 12.78 -9.54 -5.04
N VAL A 279 13.81 -9.18 -5.80
CA VAL A 279 14.86 -8.26 -5.39
C VAL A 279 14.98 -7.21 -6.49
N VAL A 280 14.79 -5.94 -6.14
CA VAL A 280 14.83 -4.81 -7.06
C VAL A 280 15.94 -3.87 -6.60
N GLY A 281 16.90 -3.62 -7.49
CA GLY A 281 18.00 -2.68 -7.25
C GLY A 281 17.83 -1.40 -8.05
N THR A 282 18.19 -0.26 -7.45
CA THR A 282 18.26 1.04 -8.13
C THR A 282 19.62 1.67 -7.87
N ALA A 283 20.25 2.17 -8.91
CA ALA A 283 21.48 2.96 -8.79
C ALA A 283 21.45 4.17 -9.72
N ASP A 284 21.83 5.35 -9.22
CA ASP A 284 22.01 6.57 -10.01
C ASP A 284 23.34 6.53 -10.77
N LYS A 285 23.67 7.63 -11.46
CA LYS A 285 24.88 7.72 -12.26
C LYS A 285 26.16 7.57 -11.44
N ALA A 286 26.17 8.01 -10.18
CA ALA A 286 27.34 7.87 -9.31
C ALA A 286 27.57 6.42 -8.87
N HIS A 287 26.57 5.56 -9.04
CA HIS A 287 26.54 4.17 -8.61
C HIS A 287 26.19 3.20 -9.76
N ALA A 288 26.38 3.61 -11.02
CA ALA A 288 25.97 2.80 -12.17
C ALA A 288 26.75 1.47 -12.29
N ASP A 289 27.89 1.35 -11.61
CA ASP A 289 28.73 0.15 -11.50
C ASP A 289 28.23 -0.88 -10.47
N LYS A 290 27.15 -0.58 -9.72
CA LYS A 290 26.62 -1.41 -8.63
C LYS A 290 25.80 -2.62 -9.07
N LEU A 291 25.80 -2.98 -10.36
CA LEU A 291 25.09 -4.16 -10.85
C LEU A 291 25.55 -5.45 -10.15
N GLU A 292 26.85 -5.63 -9.98
CA GLU A 292 27.40 -6.84 -9.34
C GLU A 292 27.07 -6.91 -7.86
N ASP A 293 26.90 -5.78 -7.17
CA ASP A 293 26.44 -5.75 -5.77
C ASP A 293 25.03 -6.34 -5.64
N PHE A 294 24.12 -5.99 -6.56
CA PHE A 294 22.76 -6.56 -6.58
C PHE A 294 22.77 -8.05 -6.90
N ARG A 295 23.55 -8.47 -7.91
CA ARG A 295 23.70 -9.88 -8.28
C ARG A 295 24.27 -10.73 -7.15
N ALA A 296 25.31 -10.23 -6.49
CA ALA A 296 25.91 -10.88 -5.33
C ALA A 296 24.89 -11.04 -4.20
N SER A 297 24.10 -10.00 -3.94
CA SER A 297 23.04 -10.03 -2.93
C SER A 297 22.00 -11.11 -3.23
N VAL A 298 21.47 -11.15 -4.46
CA VAL A 298 20.48 -12.16 -4.88
C VAL A 298 20.99 -13.59 -4.66
N ARG A 299 22.26 -13.88 -4.96
CA ARG A 299 22.85 -15.21 -4.75
C ARG A 299 22.90 -15.65 -3.28
N THR A 300 22.79 -14.72 -2.34
CA THR A 300 22.68 -15.00 -0.90
C THR A 300 21.26 -15.29 -0.44
N TRP A 301 20.26 -15.16 -1.33
CA TRP A 301 18.86 -15.41 -0.97
C TRP A 301 18.66 -16.84 -0.48
N ARG A 302 17.97 -17.00 0.65
CA ARG A 302 17.57 -18.28 1.22
C ARG A 302 16.17 -18.20 1.79
N LYS A 303 15.42 -19.29 1.72
CA LYS A 303 14.15 -19.45 2.46
C LYS A 303 14.45 -19.53 3.96
N ARG A 304 13.60 -18.91 4.80
CA ARG A 304 13.65 -19.13 6.26
C ARG A 304 12.86 -20.35 6.68
#